data_AF-A0A843BPZ8-F1
#
_entry.id   AF-A0A843BPZ8-F1
#
_cell.length_a   1.000
_cell.length_b   1.000
_cell.length_c   1.000
_cell.angle_alpha   90.00
_cell.angle_beta   90.00
_cell.angle_gamma   90.00
#
_symmetry.space_group_name_H-M   'P 1'
#
loop_
_entity.id
_entity.type
_entity.pdbx_description
1 polymer ?
#
loop_
_entity_poly.entity_id
_entity_poly.type
_entity_poly.pdbx_seq_one_letter_code
_entity_poly.pdbx_strand_id
1 'polypeptide(L)'
;MKLGLRFKRFFYRRLMKPNILKLYRKENGMVDRQNTITSTEQSPNRFDIPMNLIEHVEQGKPNNIMNRSTVRPMISNIKNINKSYDSLRKNSEKPREKITDAILEELREFGKKHGIVNLGFAKLPHHLIFKEKAVLHDNAIVLVLEMDKDKIAKSPSRETVKMIMHTYNNLGIAANKIATFLRNYGFSAHASHPLGGIVLYPPLAQSAGLGWHGRHGLLITPEFGP
;
A
#
# COMPACT_ATOMS: atom_id res chain seq x y z
N MET A 1 -18.95 -22.90 -21.45
CA MET A 1 -17.70 -22.23 -20.98
C MET A 1 -17.47 -20.80 -21.51
N LYS A 2 -17.85 -20.46 -22.77
CA LYS A 2 -17.62 -19.12 -23.38
C LYS A 2 -18.47 -17.96 -22.82
N LEU A 3 -19.68 -18.23 -22.33
CA LEU A 3 -20.63 -17.20 -21.86
C LEU A 3 -20.16 -16.50 -20.56
N GLY A 4 -19.60 -17.27 -19.62
CA GLY A 4 -19.02 -16.73 -18.37
C GLY A 4 -17.78 -15.87 -18.60
N LEU A 5 -16.97 -16.18 -19.63
CA LEU A 5 -15.78 -15.39 -19.98
C LEU A 5 -16.17 -14.01 -20.56
N ARG A 6 -17.21 -13.97 -21.40
CA ARG A 6 -17.77 -12.71 -21.95
C ARG A 6 -18.33 -11.81 -20.85
N PHE A 7 -19.08 -12.37 -19.92
CA PHE A 7 -19.60 -11.61 -18.77
C PHE A 7 -18.48 -11.10 -17.86
N LYS A 8 -17.47 -11.94 -17.57
CA LYS A 8 -16.29 -11.54 -16.79
C LYS A 8 -15.52 -10.40 -17.47
N ARG A 9 -15.26 -10.49 -18.78
CA ARG A 9 -14.63 -9.39 -19.54
C ARG A 9 -15.46 -8.10 -19.51
N PHE A 10 -16.78 -8.21 -19.66
CA PHE A 10 -17.68 -7.05 -19.56
C PHE A 10 -17.60 -6.38 -18.19
N PHE A 11 -17.69 -7.15 -17.10
CA PHE A 11 -17.58 -6.64 -15.73
C PHE A 11 -16.25 -5.91 -15.49
N TYR A 12 -15.13 -6.51 -15.88
CA TYR A 12 -13.81 -5.89 -15.69
C TYR A 12 -13.66 -4.61 -16.48
N ARG A 13 -14.01 -4.64 -17.78
CA ARG A 13 -13.85 -3.51 -18.68
C ARG A 13 -14.77 -2.35 -18.33
N ARG A 14 -16.02 -2.63 -17.95
CA ARG A 14 -17.07 -1.60 -17.82
C ARG A 14 -17.33 -1.16 -16.38
N LEU A 15 -16.96 -1.96 -15.38
CA LEU A 15 -17.18 -1.62 -13.96
C LEU A 15 -15.88 -1.44 -13.18
N MET A 16 -14.90 -2.36 -13.29
CA MET A 16 -13.66 -2.26 -12.51
C MET A 16 -12.67 -1.23 -13.07
N LYS A 17 -12.35 -1.34 -14.37
CA LYS A 17 -11.32 -0.51 -15.03
C LYS A 17 -11.55 1.00 -14.87
N PRO A 18 -12.78 1.55 -15.07
CA PRO A 18 -13.01 2.98 -14.91
C PRO A 18 -12.76 3.48 -13.48
N ASN A 19 -13.10 2.67 -12.47
CA ASN A 19 -12.88 3.03 -11.06
C ASN A 19 -11.40 3.02 -10.70
N ILE A 20 -10.62 2.06 -11.22
CA ILE A 20 -9.17 2.00 -11.05
C ILE A 20 -8.51 3.18 -11.77
N LEU A 21 -8.90 3.49 -13.01
CA LEU A 21 -8.38 4.66 -13.73
C LEU A 21 -8.73 5.98 -13.04
N LYS A 22 -9.90 6.09 -12.40
CA LYS A 22 -10.25 7.26 -11.58
C LYS A 22 -9.33 7.39 -10.37
N LEU A 23 -9.00 6.29 -9.70
CA LEU A 23 -8.02 6.27 -8.61
C LEU A 23 -6.63 6.70 -9.12
N TYR A 24 -6.18 6.17 -10.26
CA TYR A 24 -4.85 6.52 -10.80
C TYR A 24 -4.75 7.97 -11.24
N ARG A 25 -5.84 8.58 -11.72
CA ARG A 25 -5.85 10.02 -11.95
C ARG A 25 -5.65 10.83 -10.67
N LYS A 26 -6.27 10.42 -9.55
CA LYS A 26 -6.05 11.08 -8.24
C LYS A 26 -4.60 10.92 -7.77
N GLU A 27 -4.08 9.72 -7.92
CA GLU A 27 -2.72 9.38 -7.52
C GLU A 27 -1.68 10.12 -8.36
N ASN A 28 -1.76 10.06 -9.69
CA ASN A 28 -0.80 10.68 -10.59
C ASN A 28 -0.88 12.22 -10.52
N GLY A 29 -2.09 12.78 -10.33
CA GLY A 29 -2.25 14.22 -10.12
C GLY A 29 -1.62 14.74 -8.82
N MET A 30 -1.04 13.87 -7.98
CA MET A 30 -0.19 14.32 -6.87
C MET A 30 1.10 14.98 -7.36
N VAL A 31 1.64 14.58 -8.52
CA VAL A 31 2.87 15.15 -9.09
C VAL A 31 2.69 16.65 -9.40
N ASP A 32 1.48 17.05 -9.78
CA ASP A 32 1.15 18.43 -10.13
C ASP A 32 0.81 19.30 -8.91
N ARG A 33 0.77 18.73 -7.70
CA ARG A 33 0.46 19.47 -6.48
C ARG A 33 1.70 20.17 -5.94
N GLN A 34 1.50 21.41 -5.48
CA GLN A 34 2.54 22.16 -4.75
C GLN A 34 2.98 21.40 -3.50
N ASN A 35 4.26 21.54 -3.16
CA ASN A 35 4.89 20.97 -1.96
C ASN A 35 4.79 19.43 -1.88
N THR A 36 4.85 18.77 -3.04
CA THR A 36 5.02 17.31 -3.10
C THR A 36 6.44 16.94 -3.49
N ILE A 37 6.87 15.78 -3.04
CA ILE A 37 8.18 15.21 -3.35
C ILE A 37 7.96 14.13 -4.40
N THR A 38 8.65 14.26 -5.54
CA THR A 38 8.49 13.40 -6.71
C THR A 38 9.65 12.42 -6.85
N SER A 39 9.46 11.44 -7.75
CA SER A 39 10.51 10.51 -8.17
C SER A 39 11.73 11.20 -8.79
N THR A 40 12.86 10.52 -8.75
CA THR A 40 14.11 10.92 -9.43
C THR A 40 14.36 10.09 -10.68
N GLU A 41 15.41 10.40 -11.45
CA GLU A 41 15.80 9.59 -12.62
C GLU A 41 16.12 8.13 -12.26
N GLN A 42 16.69 7.90 -11.08
CA GLN A 42 17.06 6.57 -10.55
C GLN A 42 15.85 5.80 -10.01
N SER A 43 14.67 6.41 -9.97
CA SER A 43 13.48 5.79 -9.40
C SER A 43 13.02 4.56 -10.19
N PRO A 44 12.49 3.52 -9.51
CA PRO A 44 11.99 2.33 -10.18
C PRO A 44 10.63 2.57 -10.86
N ASN A 45 10.30 1.72 -11.82
CA ASN A 45 8.93 1.60 -12.34
C ASN A 45 8.07 0.80 -11.36
N ARG A 46 6.82 1.21 -11.15
CA ARG A 46 5.87 0.48 -10.30
C ARG A 46 5.28 -0.73 -11.04
N PHE A 47 5.27 -1.89 -10.39
CA PHE A 47 4.46 -3.01 -10.85
C PHE A 47 2.99 -2.84 -10.43
N ASP A 48 2.09 -2.66 -11.39
CA ASP A 48 0.70 -2.33 -11.13
C ASP A 48 -0.19 -3.58 -11.07
N ILE A 49 -0.37 -4.14 -9.87
CA ILE A 49 -1.14 -5.38 -9.66
C ILE A 49 -2.59 -5.26 -10.17
N PRO A 50 -3.37 -4.21 -9.81
CA PRO A 50 -4.76 -4.12 -10.27
C PRO A 50 -4.92 -3.99 -11.79
N MET A 51 -4.05 -3.21 -12.46
CA MET A 51 -4.14 -3.04 -13.92
C MET A 51 -3.70 -4.30 -14.66
N ASN A 52 -2.59 -4.92 -14.24
CA ASN A 52 -2.14 -6.19 -14.82
C ASN A 52 -3.24 -7.25 -14.73
N LEU A 53 -4.00 -7.28 -13.63
CA LEU A 53 -5.12 -8.19 -13.47
C LEU A 53 -6.24 -7.97 -14.50
N ILE A 54 -6.57 -6.70 -14.77
CA ILE A 54 -7.55 -6.33 -15.79
C ILE A 54 -7.07 -6.75 -17.17
N GLU A 55 -5.83 -6.43 -17.51
CA GLU A 55 -5.22 -6.74 -18.81
C GLU A 55 -5.18 -8.25 -19.08
N HIS A 56 -4.82 -9.06 -18.07
CA HIS A 56 -4.87 -10.53 -18.18
C HIS A 56 -6.28 -11.03 -18.53
N VAL A 57 -7.31 -10.49 -17.87
CA VAL A 57 -8.71 -10.88 -18.15
C VAL A 57 -9.17 -10.40 -19.53
N GLU A 58 -8.79 -9.19 -19.95
CA GLU A 58 -9.06 -8.64 -21.28
C GLU A 58 -8.42 -9.52 -22.37
N GLN A 59 -7.17 -9.95 -22.16
CA GLN A 59 -6.46 -10.90 -23.02
C GLN A 59 -7.04 -12.33 -22.98
N GLY A 60 -7.99 -12.63 -22.10
CA GLY A 60 -8.58 -13.98 -21.96
C GLY A 60 -7.74 -14.97 -21.18
N LYS A 61 -6.67 -14.51 -20.52
CA LYS A 61 -5.84 -15.35 -19.67
C LYS A 61 -6.61 -15.72 -18.39
N PRO A 62 -6.37 -16.92 -17.84
CA PRO A 62 -6.98 -17.31 -16.57
C PRO A 62 -6.54 -16.36 -15.46
N ASN A 63 -7.50 -16.00 -14.59
CA ASN A 63 -7.26 -15.15 -13.43
C ASN A 63 -7.61 -15.94 -12.17
N ASN A 64 -6.57 -16.42 -11.49
CA ASN A 64 -6.68 -17.18 -10.25
C ASN A 64 -6.76 -16.30 -9.01
N ILE A 65 -6.40 -15.01 -9.16
CA ILE A 65 -6.42 -14.03 -8.07
C ILE A 65 -7.84 -13.61 -7.76
N MET A 66 -8.70 -13.35 -8.76
CA MET A 66 -10.07 -12.90 -8.53
C MET A 66 -11.07 -14.06 -8.53
N ASN A 67 -11.47 -14.46 -7.33
CA ASN A 67 -12.46 -15.50 -7.06
C ASN A 67 -13.39 -15.05 -5.93
N ARG A 68 -14.42 -15.86 -5.60
CA ARG A 68 -15.42 -15.51 -4.57
C ARG A 68 -14.80 -15.11 -3.22
N SER A 69 -13.66 -15.70 -2.85
CA SER A 69 -13.00 -15.46 -1.56
C SER A 69 -12.13 -14.20 -1.53
N THR A 70 -11.68 -13.70 -2.68
CA THR A 70 -10.74 -12.56 -2.79
C THR A 70 -11.38 -11.27 -3.31
N VAL A 71 -12.57 -11.36 -3.93
CA VAL A 71 -13.32 -10.19 -4.43
C VAL A 71 -13.61 -9.18 -3.31
N ARG A 72 -14.09 -9.63 -2.15
CA ARG A 72 -14.43 -8.75 -1.03
C ARG A 72 -13.17 -8.03 -0.48
N PRO A 73 -12.07 -8.74 -0.15
CA PRO A 73 -10.80 -8.10 0.18
C PRO A 73 -10.34 -7.11 -0.89
N MET A 74 -10.38 -7.45 -2.18
CA MET A 74 -9.94 -6.54 -3.24
C MET A 74 -10.75 -5.24 -3.25
N ILE A 75 -12.08 -5.32 -3.15
CA ILE A 75 -12.94 -4.12 -3.08
C ILE A 75 -12.56 -3.26 -1.86
N SER A 76 -12.30 -3.90 -0.72
CA SER A 76 -11.87 -3.21 0.50
C SER A 76 -10.50 -2.54 0.32
N ASN A 77 -9.53 -3.22 -0.30
CA ASN A 77 -8.22 -2.64 -0.64
C ASN A 77 -8.40 -1.38 -1.50
N ILE A 78 -9.12 -1.45 -2.63
CA ILE A 78 -9.35 -0.30 -3.52
C ILE A 78 -10.04 0.87 -2.79
N LYS A 79 -10.98 0.58 -1.88
CA LYS A 79 -11.63 1.60 -1.04
C LYS A 79 -10.62 2.27 -0.09
N ASN A 80 -9.73 1.49 0.53
CA ASN A 80 -8.71 2.02 1.44
C ASN A 80 -7.59 2.77 0.72
N ILE A 81 -7.27 2.42 -0.53
CA ILE A 81 -6.39 3.24 -1.37
C ILE A 81 -7.07 4.58 -1.68
N ASN A 82 -8.34 4.59 -2.11
CA ASN A 82 -9.05 5.87 -2.34
C ASN A 82 -9.09 6.73 -1.08
N LYS A 83 -9.34 6.11 0.08
CA LYS A 83 -9.36 6.81 1.38
C LYS A 83 -8.02 7.49 1.68
N SER A 84 -6.89 6.89 1.31
CA SER A 84 -5.58 7.48 1.60
C SER A 84 -5.41 8.83 0.89
N TYR A 85 -5.84 8.94 -0.38
CA TYR A 85 -5.83 10.19 -1.14
C TYR A 85 -6.95 11.16 -0.72
N ASP A 86 -8.18 10.67 -0.53
CA ASP A 86 -9.34 11.51 -0.18
C ASP A 86 -9.19 12.14 1.21
N SER A 87 -8.38 11.52 2.09
CA SER A 87 -8.09 12.04 3.43
C SER A 87 -7.02 13.13 3.45
N LEU A 88 -6.27 13.35 2.37
CA LEU A 88 -5.22 14.38 2.33
C LEU A 88 -5.78 15.80 2.52
N ARG A 89 -7.02 16.05 2.08
CA ARG A 89 -7.74 17.31 2.32
C ARG A 89 -8.03 17.60 3.80
N LYS A 90 -7.79 16.64 4.69
CA LYS A 90 -7.95 16.76 6.14
C LYS A 90 -6.63 17.08 6.86
N ASN A 91 -5.53 17.19 6.12
CA ASN A 91 -4.27 17.67 6.71
C ASN A 91 -4.41 19.15 7.06
N SER A 92 -3.84 19.56 8.20
CA SER A 92 -3.72 20.97 8.57
C SER A 92 -2.86 21.71 7.54
N GLU A 93 -3.21 22.96 7.24
CA GLU A 93 -2.36 23.88 6.45
C GLU A 93 -1.09 24.29 7.22
N LYS A 94 -1.14 24.23 8.55
CA LYS A 94 -0.01 24.49 9.45
C LYS A 94 0.24 23.25 10.30
N PRO A 95 0.82 22.18 9.73
CA PRO A 95 1.05 20.95 10.47
C PRO A 95 2.18 21.14 11.50
N ARG A 96 2.09 20.43 12.62
CA ARG A 96 3.20 20.32 13.56
C ARG A 96 4.37 19.58 12.90
N GLU A 97 5.59 19.98 13.24
CA GLU A 97 6.81 19.40 12.68
C GLU A 97 7.51 18.43 13.64
N LYS A 98 7.32 18.61 14.95
CA LYS A 98 7.98 17.82 16.00
C LYS A 98 6.97 17.00 16.79
N ILE A 99 7.24 15.70 16.86
CA ILE A 99 6.52 14.74 17.71
C ILE A 99 7.23 14.64 19.07
N THR A 100 6.48 14.51 20.15
CA THR A 100 7.03 14.28 21.49
C THR A 100 7.13 12.77 21.74
N ASP A 101 8.00 12.38 22.67
CA ASP A 101 8.17 10.96 23.03
C ASP A 101 6.87 10.33 23.53
N ALA A 102 6.06 11.09 24.28
CA ALA A 102 4.73 10.63 24.73
C ALA A 102 3.80 10.27 23.55
N ILE A 103 3.70 11.14 22.54
CA ILE A 103 2.86 10.88 21.36
C ILE A 103 3.45 9.74 20.52
N LEU A 104 4.79 9.63 20.47
CA LEU A 104 5.46 8.54 19.77
C LEU A 104 5.18 7.19 20.41
N GLU A 105 5.14 7.11 21.74
CA GLU A 105 4.78 5.90 22.47
C GLU A 105 3.30 5.55 22.26
N GLU A 106 2.41 6.53 22.34
CA GLU A 106 0.99 6.33 22.02
C GLU A 106 0.79 5.84 20.58
N LEU A 107 1.58 6.33 19.62
CA LEU A 107 1.56 5.87 18.24
C LEU A 107 1.96 4.39 18.13
N ARG A 108 2.98 3.96 18.89
CA ARG A 108 3.41 2.55 18.92
C ARG A 108 2.32 1.65 19.47
N GLU A 109 1.73 2.03 20.60
CA GLU A 109 0.61 1.29 21.20
C GLU A 109 -0.63 1.27 20.30
N PHE A 110 -0.93 2.39 19.64
CA PHE A 110 -1.99 2.47 18.66
C PHE A 110 -1.73 1.55 17.46
N GLY A 111 -0.49 1.47 16.97
CA GLY A 111 -0.06 0.54 15.93
C GLY A 111 -0.28 -0.92 16.33
N LYS A 112 0.20 -1.32 17.51
CA LYS A 112 0.04 -2.67 18.08
C LYS A 112 -1.43 -3.07 18.18
N LYS A 113 -2.29 -2.18 18.72
CA LYS A 113 -3.75 -2.37 18.80
C LYS A 113 -4.40 -2.62 17.44
N HIS A 114 -3.75 -2.20 16.35
CA HIS A 114 -4.22 -2.37 14.98
C HIS A 114 -3.49 -3.48 14.21
N GLY A 115 -2.77 -4.36 14.91
CA GLY A 115 -2.12 -5.54 14.34
C GLY A 115 -0.77 -5.28 13.68
N ILE A 116 -0.17 -4.10 13.93
CA ILE A 116 1.19 -3.81 13.49
C ILE A 116 2.16 -4.38 14.52
N VAL A 117 3.03 -5.29 14.09
CA VAL A 117 3.99 -5.99 14.96
C VAL A 117 5.26 -5.16 15.18
N ASN A 118 5.63 -4.31 14.23
CA ASN A 118 6.78 -3.41 14.36
C ASN A 118 6.60 -2.10 13.56
N LEU A 119 7.23 -1.03 14.06
CA LEU A 119 7.26 0.30 13.45
C LEU A 119 8.70 0.79 13.32
N GLY A 120 9.07 1.15 12.10
CA GLY A 120 10.36 1.78 11.78
C GLY A 120 10.18 3.23 11.36
N PHE A 121 11.21 4.04 11.58
CA PHE A 121 11.22 5.46 11.21
C PHE A 121 12.43 5.74 10.33
N ALA A 122 12.23 6.44 9.22
CA ALA A 122 13.32 6.77 8.30
C ALA A 122 13.05 8.08 7.57
N LYS A 123 14.12 8.69 7.07
CA LYS A 123 14.01 9.59 5.93
C LYS A 123 13.83 8.77 4.66
N LEU A 124 12.88 9.14 3.81
CA LEU A 124 12.59 8.51 2.53
C LEU A 124 13.61 9.02 1.50
N PRO A 125 14.51 8.17 1.00
CA PRO A 125 15.32 8.52 -0.16
C PRO A 125 14.40 8.68 -1.38
N HIS A 126 14.49 9.82 -2.08
CA HIS A 126 13.54 10.15 -3.15
C HIS A 126 13.60 9.18 -4.34
N HIS A 127 14.75 8.53 -4.56
CA HIS A 127 14.88 7.47 -5.57
C HIS A 127 14.04 6.21 -5.25
N LEU A 128 13.48 6.08 -4.04
CA LEU A 128 12.53 4.99 -3.73
C LEU A 128 11.10 5.34 -4.10
N ILE A 129 10.78 6.60 -4.41
CA ILE A 129 9.46 6.99 -4.93
C ILE A 129 9.35 6.46 -6.36
N PHE A 130 8.31 5.70 -6.67
CA PHE A 130 8.13 5.15 -8.02
C PHE A 130 7.96 6.28 -9.05
N LYS A 131 8.43 6.05 -10.29
CA LYS A 131 8.27 7.02 -11.39
C LYS A 131 6.82 7.48 -11.53
N GLU A 132 6.66 8.78 -11.79
CA GLU A 132 5.37 9.47 -11.93
C GLU A 132 4.52 9.48 -10.64
N LYS A 133 5.10 9.17 -9.49
CA LYS A 133 4.44 9.24 -8.18
C LYS A 133 5.02 10.37 -7.35
N ALA A 134 4.21 10.81 -6.38
CA ALA A 134 4.61 11.83 -5.43
C ALA A 134 4.10 11.52 -4.03
N VAL A 135 4.86 11.96 -3.03
CA VAL A 135 4.53 11.89 -1.60
C VAL A 135 4.42 13.30 -1.02
N LEU A 136 3.80 13.43 0.15
CA LEU A 136 3.73 14.74 0.85
C LEU A 136 4.95 14.99 1.74
N HIS A 137 5.58 13.93 2.24
CA HIS A 137 6.58 13.98 3.31
C HIS A 137 7.71 13.02 3.05
N ASP A 138 8.92 13.39 3.48
CA ASP A 138 10.09 12.53 3.49
C ASP A 138 10.30 11.82 4.83
N ASN A 139 9.59 12.21 5.89
CA ASN A 139 9.52 11.45 7.14
C ASN A 139 8.60 10.24 6.94
N ALA A 140 9.16 9.04 6.95
CA ALA A 140 8.46 7.79 6.74
C ALA A 140 8.27 7.01 8.04
N ILE A 141 7.06 6.51 8.24
CA ILE A 141 6.73 5.51 9.26
C ILE A 141 6.45 4.20 8.52
N VAL A 142 7.31 3.21 8.70
CA VAL A 142 7.22 1.92 8.01
C VAL A 142 6.56 0.91 8.94
N LEU A 143 5.52 0.23 8.44
CA LEU A 143 4.70 -0.69 9.21
C LEU A 143 5.04 -2.13 8.84
N VAL A 144 5.20 -3.00 9.85
CA VAL A 144 5.34 -4.44 9.67
C VAL A 144 4.09 -5.14 10.19
N LEU A 145 3.53 -6.03 9.39
CA LEU A 145 2.45 -6.92 9.78
C LEU A 145 2.83 -8.34 9.34
N GLU A 146 2.81 -9.27 10.28
CA GLU A 146 3.19 -10.66 10.06
C GLU A 146 2.17 -11.36 9.15
N MET A 147 2.68 -12.14 8.20
CA MET A 147 1.86 -13.06 7.41
C MET A 147 1.78 -14.43 8.08
N ASP A 148 0.66 -15.12 7.88
CA ASP A 148 0.48 -16.49 8.38
C ASP A 148 1.48 -17.45 7.71
N LYS A 149 2.39 -18.00 8.53
CA LYS A 149 3.51 -18.87 8.10
C LYS A 149 3.05 -20.14 7.39
N ASP A 150 1.99 -20.77 7.87
CA ASP A 150 1.48 -22.02 7.27
C ASP A 150 0.82 -21.74 5.91
N LYS A 151 0.15 -20.59 5.79
CA LYS A 151 -0.48 -20.18 4.53
C LYS A 151 0.54 -19.72 3.49
N ILE A 152 1.63 -19.06 3.90
CA ILE A 152 2.68 -18.63 2.97
C ILE A 152 3.49 -19.85 2.47
N ALA A 153 3.75 -20.84 3.33
CA ALA A 153 4.47 -22.07 2.97
C ALA A 153 3.78 -22.89 1.86
N LYS A 154 2.47 -22.71 1.68
CA LYS A 154 1.68 -23.34 0.60
C LYS A 154 1.78 -22.61 -0.74
N SER A 155 2.64 -21.60 -0.87
CA SER A 155 2.77 -20.85 -2.12
C SER A 155 3.34 -21.73 -3.25
N PRO A 156 2.81 -21.68 -4.48
CA PRO A 156 1.64 -20.90 -4.91
C PRO A 156 0.32 -21.64 -4.63
N SER A 157 -0.59 -21.04 -3.85
CA SER A 157 -1.95 -21.59 -3.66
C SER A 157 -3.04 -20.52 -3.55
N ARG A 158 -4.31 -20.94 -3.71
CA ARG A 158 -5.48 -20.05 -3.48
C ARG A 158 -5.56 -19.56 -2.05
N GLU A 159 -5.14 -20.38 -1.08
CA GLU A 159 -5.11 -20.02 0.33
C GLU A 159 -4.10 -18.90 0.59
N THR A 160 -2.89 -19.03 0.03
CA THR A 160 -1.84 -18.01 0.07
C THR A 160 -2.34 -16.68 -0.53
N VAL A 161 -2.96 -16.71 -1.72
CA VAL A 161 -3.48 -15.50 -2.37
C VAL A 161 -4.57 -14.84 -1.53
N LYS A 162 -5.47 -15.63 -0.94
CA LYS A 162 -6.51 -15.11 -0.04
C LYS A 162 -5.88 -14.41 1.17
N MET A 163 -4.91 -15.05 1.81
CA MET A 163 -4.17 -14.49 2.95
C MET A 163 -3.50 -13.16 2.56
N ILE A 164 -2.74 -13.11 1.47
CA ILE A 164 -2.07 -11.88 0.99
C ILE A 164 -3.06 -10.72 0.82
N MET A 165 -4.22 -10.98 0.19
CA MET A 165 -5.23 -9.94 -0.02
C MET A 165 -5.84 -9.42 1.29
N HIS A 166 -5.95 -10.26 2.31
CA HIS A 166 -6.37 -9.86 3.65
C HIS A 166 -5.28 -9.08 4.38
N THR A 167 -4.03 -9.55 4.34
CA THR A 167 -2.87 -8.88 4.94
C THR A 167 -2.70 -7.46 4.37
N TYR A 168 -2.75 -7.31 3.04
CA TYR A 168 -2.72 -5.99 2.39
C TYR A 168 -3.85 -5.08 2.84
N ASN A 169 -5.07 -5.61 2.96
CA ASN A 169 -6.21 -4.81 3.38
C ASN A 169 -6.08 -4.36 4.83
N ASN A 170 -5.66 -5.26 5.73
CA ASN A 170 -5.45 -4.96 7.14
C ASN A 170 -4.37 -3.90 7.33
N LEU A 171 -3.24 -4.06 6.62
CA LEU A 171 -2.14 -3.11 6.66
C LEU A 171 -2.55 -1.74 6.07
N GLY A 172 -3.32 -1.72 4.98
CA GLY A 172 -3.88 -0.50 4.40
C GLY A 172 -4.90 0.21 5.30
N ILE A 173 -5.71 -0.55 6.04
CA ILE A 173 -6.62 0.00 7.07
C ILE A 173 -5.81 0.61 8.21
N ALA A 174 -4.80 -0.11 8.71
CA ALA A 174 -3.93 0.35 9.78
C ALA A 174 -3.20 1.64 9.39
N ALA A 175 -2.61 1.70 8.20
CA ALA A 175 -1.95 2.90 7.67
C ALA A 175 -2.90 4.12 7.63
N ASN A 176 -4.13 3.93 7.16
CA ASN A 176 -5.14 4.99 7.16
C ASN A 176 -5.53 5.44 8.58
N LYS A 177 -5.64 4.50 9.52
CA LYS A 177 -5.95 4.81 10.93
C LYS A 177 -4.81 5.55 11.61
N ILE A 178 -3.56 5.13 11.40
CA ILE A 178 -2.37 5.81 11.88
C ILE A 178 -2.27 7.23 11.30
N ALA A 179 -2.54 7.41 10.00
CA ALA A 179 -2.56 8.74 9.40
C ALA A 179 -3.68 9.63 9.98
N THR A 180 -4.82 9.06 10.36
CA THR A 180 -5.85 9.79 11.12
C THR A 180 -5.39 10.13 12.55
N PHE A 181 -4.75 9.21 13.26
CA PHE A 181 -4.17 9.46 14.58
C PHE A 181 -3.21 10.65 14.54
N LEU A 182 -2.27 10.65 13.60
CA LEU A 182 -1.31 11.74 13.41
C LEU A 182 -2.01 13.08 13.11
N ARG A 183 -3.04 13.08 12.26
CA ARG A 183 -3.86 14.27 12.00
C ARG A 183 -4.56 14.81 13.24
N ASN A 184 -5.07 13.96 14.11
CA ASN A 184 -5.71 14.38 15.36
C ASN A 184 -4.72 15.06 16.31
N TYR A 185 -3.43 14.72 16.24
CA TYR A 185 -2.36 15.40 16.97
C TYR A 185 -1.81 16.65 16.26
N GLY A 186 -2.37 17.03 15.10
CA GLY A 186 -1.99 18.21 14.32
C GLY A 186 -0.89 17.98 13.28
N PHE A 187 -0.53 16.73 12.97
CA PHE A 187 0.45 16.41 11.94
C PHE A 187 -0.21 16.25 10.56
N SER A 188 0.52 16.57 9.50
CA SER A 188 0.14 16.18 8.14
C SER A 188 0.61 14.74 7.88
N ALA A 189 -0.23 13.92 7.23
CA ALA A 189 0.09 12.53 6.96
C ALA A 189 -0.41 12.08 5.58
N HIS A 190 0.34 11.18 4.93
CA HIS A 190 -0.05 10.54 3.68
C HIS A 190 0.10 9.02 3.83
N ALA A 191 -1.03 8.33 4.01
CA ALA A 191 -1.01 6.88 4.09
C ALA A 191 -0.65 6.26 2.74
N SER A 192 0.23 5.26 2.74
CA SER A 192 0.57 4.47 1.57
C SER A 192 0.02 3.06 1.74
N HIS A 193 -0.74 2.59 0.76
CA HIS A 193 -1.38 1.28 0.81
C HIS A 193 -0.49 0.23 0.13
N PRO A 194 -0.28 -0.97 0.71
CA PRO A 194 0.66 -1.95 0.17
C PRO A 194 0.26 -2.47 -1.22
N LEU A 195 -1.03 -2.63 -1.49
CA LEU A 195 -1.54 -2.88 -2.84
C LEU A 195 -1.40 -1.61 -3.69
N GLY A 196 -0.37 -1.57 -4.54
CA GLY A 196 -0.13 -0.43 -5.44
C GLY A 196 0.63 0.74 -4.79
N GLY A 197 1.48 0.45 -3.80
CA GLY A 197 2.27 1.45 -3.08
C GLY A 197 2.99 2.48 -3.99
N ILE A 198 3.22 3.67 -3.44
CA ILE A 198 3.86 4.81 -4.15
C ILE A 198 5.37 4.90 -3.93
N VAL A 199 5.90 4.06 -3.04
CA VAL A 199 7.34 3.93 -2.75
C VAL A 199 7.73 2.46 -2.70
N LEU A 200 9.01 2.18 -2.94
CA LEU A 200 9.58 0.85 -2.84
C LEU A 200 9.86 0.49 -1.37
N TYR A 201 8.98 -0.31 -0.77
CA TYR A 201 8.98 -0.55 0.68
C TYR A 201 10.18 -1.34 1.24
N PRO A 202 10.69 -2.44 0.63
CA PRO A 202 11.77 -3.22 1.23
C PRO A 202 13.05 -2.42 1.55
N PRO A 203 13.65 -1.64 0.63
CA PRO A 203 14.79 -0.80 0.96
C PRO A 203 14.44 0.33 1.94
N LEU A 204 13.22 0.88 1.89
CA LEU A 204 12.77 1.87 2.87
C LEU A 204 12.68 1.28 4.29
N ALA A 205 12.21 0.03 4.40
CA ALA A 205 12.15 -0.69 5.67
C ALA A 205 13.54 -1.00 6.22
N GLN A 206 14.51 -1.31 5.35
CA GLN A 206 15.92 -1.42 5.74
C GLN A 206 16.44 -0.10 6.30
N SER A 207 16.19 1.03 5.61
CA SER A 207 16.56 2.36 6.12
C SER A 207 15.89 2.71 7.45
N ALA A 208 14.75 2.06 7.75
CA ALA A 208 14.01 2.22 8.99
C ALA A 208 14.44 1.25 10.11
N GLY A 209 15.50 0.45 9.88
CA GLY A 209 16.05 -0.48 10.86
C GLY A 209 15.20 -1.73 11.11
N LEU A 210 14.32 -2.10 10.17
CA LEU A 210 13.39 -3.23 10.33
C LEU A 210 13.91 -4.57 9.81
N GLY A 211 15.09 -4.60 9.19
CA GLY A 211 15.68 -5.80 8.60
C GLY A 211 16.56 -5.48 7.40
N TRP A 212 16.86 -6.51 6.59
CA TRP A 212 17.73 -6.40 5.42
C TRP A 212 16.98 -6.66 4.12
N HIS A 213 17.25 -5.85 3.10
CA HIS A 213 16.75 -6.06 1.75
C HIS A 213 17.51 -7.21 1.08
N GLY A 214 16.85 -8.35 0.91
CA GLY A 214 17.43 -9.52 0.26
C GLY A 214 17.51 -9.39 -1.26
N ARG A 215 18.40 -10.14 -1.91
CA ARG A 215 18.53 -10.17 -3.38
C ARG A 215 17.26 -10.62 -4.10
N HIS A 216 16.36 -11.31 -3.40
CA HIS A 216 15.03 -11.69 -3.90
C HIS A 216 14.00 -10.53 -3.88
N GLY A 217 14.40 -9.34 -3.43
CA GLY A 217 13.54 -8.15 -3.44
C GLY A 217 12.55 -8.04 -2.27
N LEU A 218 12.69 -8.88 -1.23
CA LEU A 218 11.87 -8.81 -0.01
C LEU A 218 12.72 -8.35 1.17
N LEU A 219 12.07 -7.82 2.19
CA LEU A 219 12.69 -7.49 3.46
C LEU A 219 12.81 -8.77 4.29
N ILE A 220 13.99 -9.07 4.82
CA ILE A 220 14.23 -10.15 5.78
C ILE A 220 14.29 -9.51 7.16
N THR A 221 13.26 -9.76 7.96
CA THR A 221 13.18 -9.29 9.36
C THR A 221 13.90 -10.27 10.29
N PRO A 222 14.53 -9.81 11.38
CA PRO A 222 15.11 -10.70 12.39
C PRO A 222 14.09 -11.66 13.00
N GLU A 223 12.85 -11.19 13.21
CA GLU A 223 11.84 -11.92 13.96
C GLU A 223 11.05 -12.92 13.10
N PHE A 224 10.75 -12.55 11.84
CA PHE A 224 9.82 -13.31 11.00
C PHE A 224 10.43 -13.85 9.71
N GLY A 225 11.65 -13.45 9.36
CA GLY A 225 12.25 -13.76 8.06
C GLY A 225 11.67 -12.91 6.93
N PRO A 226 11.68 -13.43 5.67
CA PRO A 226 11.20 -12.71 4.48
C PRO A 226 9.68 -12.61 4.33
#